data_AF-A0A4D4MF51-F1
#
_entry.id   AF-A0A4D4MF51-F1
#
_cell.length_a   1.000
_cell.length_b   1.000
_cell.length_c   1.000
_cell.angle_alpha   90.00
_cell.angle_beta   90.00
_cell.angle_gamma   90.00
#
_symmetry.space_group_name_H-M   'P 1'
#
loop_
_entity.id
_entity.type
_entity.pdbx_description
1 polymer ?
#
loop_
_entity_poly.entity_id
_entity_poly.type
_entity_poly.pdbx_seq_one_letter_code
_entity_poly.pdbx_strand_id
1 'polypeptide(L)'
;MELVSDLNGELRAGSRRRSRNPHSASRENPPPSGGGEVKTSPASFRDQANWSDGYYELAIEVGSTDDARLQAVLSALWSAANVQGCFGQSDREPEEQDAVPCTVASLAEFGHLYGRVRLPTGQLVVCGCVAVRGGDESSDWLDLYVPVGALDHAGVAYWDGRPFFRSAATDDWLAAVGAEAFRSASFSLGVIGFEASGCTSASTMAGRLPEERDIGYLLPRGEVLHYGAANT
;
A
#
# COMPACT_ATOMS: atom_id res chain seq x y z
N MET A 1 49.95 8.42 -2.11
CA MET A 1 49.68 9.87 -1.99
C MET A 1 48.33 9.97 -1.31
N GLU A 2 48.14 10.26 -0.01
CA GLU A 2 49.00 10.58 1.16
C GLU A 2 48.15 10.28 2.44
N LEU A 3 48.64 10.08 3.69
CA LEU A 3 49.95 9.85 4.34
C LEU A 3 49.68 9.29 5.77
N VAL A 4 50.70 8.70 6.45
CA VAL A 4 50.96 8.70 7.93
C VAL A 4 49.80 8.28 8.89
N SER A 5 49.85 7.13 9.57
CA SER A 5 50.67 6.73 10.75
C SER A 5 50.32 7.39 12.11
N ASP A 6 50.34 6.53 13.15
CA ASP A 6 50.78 6.80 14.54
C ASP A 6 49.80 7.51 15.52
N LEU A 7 49.84 7.29 16.86
CA LEU A 7 50.71 6.46 17.71
C LEU A 7 49.99 6.09 19.04
N ASN A 8 50.36 4.97 19.67
CA ASN A 8 49.96 4.61 21.05
C ASN A 8 50.70 5.47 22.10
N GLY A 9 50.09 5.65 23.29
CA GLY A 9 50.76 6.32 24.43
C GLY A 9 50.09 6.08 25.79
N GLU A 10 50.48 5.02 26.49
CA GLU A 10 50.29 4.92 27.96
C GLU A 10 51.38 5.70 28.70
N LEU A 11 51.07 6.27 29.88
CA LEU A 11 52.02 6.41 30.99
C LEU A 11 51.33 6.67 32.35
N ARG A 12 52.09 6.51 33.44
CA ARG A 12 51.58 6.06 34.76
C ARG A 12 51.51 7.11 35.88
N ALA A 13 50.56 6.87 36.79
CA ALA A 13 50.63 6.97 38.26
C ALA A 13 51.06 8.28 38.99
N GLY A 14 50.19 8.73 39.91
CA GLY A 14 50.46 9.70 40.98
C GLY A 14 49.64 9.34 42.25
N SER A 15 50.08 9.74 43.46
CA SER A 15 49.69 9.05 44.71
C SER A 15 49.23 9.94 45.89
N ARG A 16 48.26 9.44 46.67
CA ARG A 16 47.86 9.80 48.07
C ARG A 16 47.27 11.20 48.36
N ARG A 17 46.05 11.21 48.94
CA ARG A 17 45.80 11.53 50.38
C ARG A 17 44.39 11.12 50.85
N ARG A 18 44.18 11.08 52.17
CA ARG A 18 42.98 10.56 52.88
C ARG A 18 41.92 11.65 53.11
N SER A 19 40.61 11.30 53.14
CA SER A 19 39.74 11.59 54.31
C SER A 19 38.39 10.84 54.29
N ARG A 20 37.81 10.73 55.49
CA ARG A 20 36.46 10.28 55.92
C ARG A 20 35.38 11.35 55.59
N ASN A 21 34.06 11.14 55.59
CA ASN A 21 33.16 9.96 55.60
C ASN A 21 31.76 10.42 55.03
N PRO A 22 30.56 9.95 55.44
CA PRO A 22 29.53 9.44 54.54
C PRO A 22 28.40 10.45 54.20
N HIS A 23 27.67 10.20 53.10
CA HIS A 23 26.21 10.35 53.01
C HIS A 23 25.72 9.82 51.65
N SER A 24 25.33 8.54 51.61
CA SER A 24 24.66 7.93 50.45
C SER A 24 23.18 8.31 50.44
N ALA A 25 22.87 9.48 49.89
CA ALA A 25 21.51 9.82 49.49
C ALA A 25 21.25 9.22 48.11
N SER A 26 20.56 8.08 48.08
CA SER A 26 20.09 7.45 46.85
C SER A 26 19.16 8.42 46.11
N ARG A 27 19.64 9.00 44.99
CA ARG A 27 18.72 9.59 44.01
C ARG A 27 18.02 8.44 43.32
N GLU A 28 16.79 8.15 43.73
CA GLU A 28 15.88 7.37 42.91
C GLU A 28 15.69 8.12 41.60
N ASN A 29 16.13 7.53 40.49
CA ASN A 29 15.76 8.02 39.18
C ASN A 29 14.23 7.84 39.05
N PRO A 30 13.48 8.84 38.57
CA PRO A 30 12.09 8.61 38.23
C PRO A 30 12.01 7.47 37.19
N PRO A 31 10.96 6.64 37.23
CA PRO A 31 10.77 5.63 36.20
C PRO A 31 10.77 6.31 34.83
N PRO A 32 11.32 5.67 33.78
CA PRO A 32 11.27 6.23 32.44
C PRO A 32 9.81 6.52 32.10
N SER A 33 9.53 7.77 31.71
CA SER A 33 8.21 8.17 31.22
C SER A 33 7.78 7.16 30.18
N GLY A 34 6.68 6.47 30.44
CA GLY A 34 6.11 5.53 29.48
C GLY A 34 5.66 6.31 28.25
N GLY A 35 6.58 6.45 27.29
CA GLY A 35 6.26 6.81 25.93
C GLY A 35 5.44 5.67 25.36
N GLY A 36 4.13 5.70 25.64
CA GLY A 36 3.17 4.92 24.90
C GLY A 36 3.33 5.35 23.46
N GLU A 37 3.92 4.47 22.66
CA GLU A 37 3.96 4.57 21.21
C GLU A 37 2.53 4.88 20.77
N VAL A 38 2.32 6.08 20.23
CA VAL A 38 0.99 6.51 19.77
C VAL A 38 0.71 5.66 18.56
N LYS A 39 0.07 4.51 18.78
CA LYS A 39 -0.22 3.53 17.75
C LYS A 39 -1.11 4.23 16.71
N THR A 40 -0.51 4.61 15.61
CA THR A 40 -1.18 5.43 14.61
C THR A 40 -2.32 4.61 13.99
N SER A 41 -3.39 5.29 13.60
CA SER A 41 -4.52 4.61 13.00
C SER A 41 -4.19 4.35 11.53
N PRO A 42 -4.26 3.11 11.02
CA PRO A 42 -4.05 2.84 9.60
C PRO A 42 -5.11 3.47 8.69
N ALA A 43 -6.17 4.04 9.26
CA ALA A 43 -7.20 4.83 8.56
C ALA A 43 -6.97 6.35 8.60
N SER A 44 -5.95 6.84 9.31
CA SER A 44 -5.63 8.28 9.33
C SER A 44 -5.04 8.69 7.99
N PHE A 45 -5.62 9.72 7.38
CA PHE A 45 -5.07 10.32 6.17
C PHE A 45 -3.79 11.09 6.50
N ARG A 46 -3.78 11.83 7.62
CA ARG A 46 -2.65 12.67 8.02
C ARG A 46 -1.39 11.93 8.46
N ASP A 47 -1.50 10.68 8.88
CA ASP A 47 -0.31 9.89 9.18
C ASP A 47 0.40 9.53 7.87
N GLN A 48 1.49 10.24 7.58
CA GLN A 48 2.28 10.03 6.37
C GLN A 48 2.93 8.65 6.30
N ALA A 49 3.11 7.96 7.44
CA ALA A 49 3.57 6.58 7.45
C ALA A 49 2.48 5.58 7.02
N ASN A 50 1.23 5.99 6.86
CA ASN A 50 0.22 5.19 6.17
C ASN A 50 0.34 5.23 4.64
N TRP A 51 1.12 6.16 4.07
CA TRP A 51 1.25 6.34 2.61
C TRP A 51 2.67 6.00 2.10
N SER A 52 3.48 5.34 2.92
CA SER A 52 4.86 4.95 2.59
C SER A 52 4.96 3.52 2.05
N ASP A 53 6.17 3.20 1.57
CA ASP A 53 6.64 1.84 1.25
C ASP A 53 5.93 1.14 0.07
N GLY A 54 5.27 1.93 -0.77
CA GLY A 54 4.66 1.48 -2.03
C GLY A 54 3.21 1.03 -1.87
N TYR A 55 2.68 0.38 -2.91
CA TYR A 55 1.26 0.07 -3.04
C TYR A 55 1.03 -1.42 -3.25
N TYR A 56 0.08 -1.99 -2.49
CA TYR A 56 -0.50 -3.30 -2.79
C TYR A 56 -1.85 -3.12 -3.46
N GLU A 57 -1.98 -3.61 -4.67
CA GLU A 57 -3.00 -3.14 -5.60
C GLU A 57 -3.70 -4.25 -6.38
N LEU A 58 -4.93 -3.93 -6.78
CA LEU A 58 -5.63 -4.53 -7.90
C LEU A 58 -5.55 -3.55 -9.07
N ALA A 59 -4.66 -3.83 -10.01
CA ALA A 59 -4.52 -3.08 -11.25
C ALA A 59 -5.38 -3.72 -12.34
N ILE A 60 -6.35 -2.98 -12.85
CA ILE A 60 -7.30 -3.42 -13.88
C ILE A 60 -6.97 -2.78 -15.22
N GLU A 61 -6.57 -3.59 -16.20
CA GLU A 61 -6.54 -3.17 -17.60
C GLU A 61 -7.98 -3.05 -18.12
N VAL A 62 -8.46 -1.83 -18.25
CA VAL A 62 -9.80 -1.56 -18.75
C VAL A 62 -9.86 -1.93 -20.23
N GLY A 63 -8.89 -1.48 -21.02
CA GLY A 63 -8.78 -1.71 -22.46
C GLY A 63 -8.75 -0.39 -23.22
N SER A 64 -9.53 -0.27 -24.31
CA SER A 64 -9.69 0.97 -25.08
C SER A 64 -9.93 2.20 -24.22
N THR A 65 -9.32 3.32 -24.60
CA THR A 65 -9.27 4.63 -23.91
C THR A 65 -10.59 5.42 -23.91
N ASP A 66 -11.68 4.74 -23.58
CA ASP A 66 -13.03 5.30 -23.44
C ASP A 66 -13.34 5.63 -21.97
N ASP A 67 -13.51 6.92 -21.68
CA ASP A 67 -13.85 7.43 -20.35
C ASP A 67 -15.17 6.85 -19.81
N ALA A 68 -16.12 6.47 -20.66
CA ALA A 68 -17.36 5.84 -20.20
C ALA A 68 -17.10 4.43 -19.66
N ARG A 69 -16.20 3.67 -20.31
CA ARG A 69 -15.76 2.35 -19.84
C ARG A 69 -14.87 2.47 -18.59
N LEU A 70 -13.95 3.44 -18.57
CA LEU A 70 -13.12 3.74 -17.40
C LEU A 70 -14.00 4.10 -16.19
N GLN A 71 -15.00 4.95 -16.37
CA GLN A 71 -15.97 5.33 -15.35
C GLN A 71 -16.78 4.13 -14.83
N ALA A 72 -17.22 3.23 -15.73
CA ALA A 72 -17.95 2.03 -15.34
C ALA A 72 -17.10 1.11 -14.45
N VAL A 73 -15.83 0.88 -14.82
CA VAL A 73 -14.90 0.06 -14.02
C VAL A 73 -14.55 0.75 -12.70
N LEU A 74 -14.30 2.07 -12.69
CA LEU A 74 -14.06 2.84 -11.47
C LEU A 74 -15.22 2.70 -10.48
N SER A 75 -16.46 2.95 -10.92
CA SER A 75 -17.63 2.85 -10.06
C SER A 75 -17.87 1.41 -9.59
N ALA A 76 -17.60 0.41 -10.42
CA ALA A 76 -17.68 -1.00 -10.04
C ALA A 76 -16.64 -1.37 -8.98
N LEU A 77 -15.37 -0.97 -9.14
CA LEU A 77 -14.30 -1.20 -8.16
C LEU A 77 -14.56 -0.50 -6.82
N TRP A 78 -14.92 0.79 -6.85
CA TRP A 78 -15.17 1.59 -5.64
C TRP A 78 -16.34 1.02 -4.82
N SER A 79 -17.38 0.55 -5.51
CA SER A 79 -18.51 -0.13 -4.87
C SER A 79 -18.15 -1.54 -4.37
N ALA A 80 -17.41 -2.33 -5.17
CA ALA A 80 -17.02 -3.70 -4.82
C ALA A 80 -16.09 -3.77 -3.61
N ALA A 81 -15.15 -2.83 -3.49
CA ALA A 81 -14.28 -2.69 -2.32
C ALA A 81 -14.99 -2.05 -1.11
N ASN A 82 -16.23 -1.59 -1.27
CA ASN A 82 -17.01 -0.89 -0.25
C ASN A 82 -16.22 0.30 0.34
N VAL A 83 -15.63 1.11 -0.53
CA VAL A 83 -14.79 2.25 -0.14
C VAL A 83 -15.63 3.32 0.57
N GLN A 84 -15.18 3.72 1.75
CA GLN A 84 -15.83 4.72 2.58
C GLN A 84 -15.34 6.12 2.21
N GLY A 85 -16.25 6.93 1.68
CA GLY A 85 -15.97 8.28 1.18
C GLY A 85 -15.28 8.29 -0.19
N CYS A 86 -14.96 9.49 -0.66
CA CYS A 86 -14.18 9.73 -1.86
C CYS A 86 -13.61 11.15 -1.76
N PHE A 87 -12.29 11.27 -1.78
CA PHE A 87 -11.57 12.48 -1.37
C PHE A 87 -10.42 12.79 -2.33
N GLY A 88 -10.15 14.07 -2.58
CA GLY A 88 -9.08 14.50 -3.49
C GLY A 88 -7.72 14.75 -2.83
N GLN A 89 -7.64 14.73 -1.50
CA GLN A 89 -6.43 15.07 -0.74
C GLN A 89 -6.14 14.00 0.31
N SER A 90 -4.93 13.42 0.29
CA SER A 90 -4.47 12.41 1.24
C SER A 90 -3.88 12.99 2.52
N ASP A 91 -3.57 14.29 2.56
CA ASP A 91 -2.90 14.97 3.69
C ASP A 91 -3.87 15.63 4.69
N ARG A 92 -5.18 15.44 4.51
CA ARG A 92 -6.26 15.97 5.36
C ARG A 92 -7.22 14.87 5.74
N GLU A 93 -7.74 14.90 6.96
CA GLU A 93 -8.72 13.89 7.36
C GLU A 93 -10.06 14.10 6.62
N PRO A 94 -10.82 13.01 6.35
CA PRO A 94 -12.14 13.06 5.71
C PRO A 94 -13.13 14.07 6.30
N GLU A 95 -13.10 14.32 7.61
CA GLU A 95 -13.96 15.30 8.27
C GLU A 95 -13.54 16.77 8.04
N GLU A 96 -12.41 17.01 7.36
CA GLU A 96 -11.83 18.33 7.15
C GLU A 96 -11.88 18.80 5.69
N GLN A 97 -12.38 17.97 4.78
CA GLN A 97 -12.48 18.23 3.35
C GLN A 97 -13.83 17.78 2.81
N ASP A 98 -14.33 18.44 1.77
CA ASP A 98 -15.56 18.01 1.09
C ASP A 98 -15.30 16.71 0.32
N ALA A 99 -16.28 15.80 0.33
CA ALA A 99 -16.23 14.60 -0.49
C ALA A 99 -16.39 14.98 -1.98
N VAL A 100 -15.56 14.38 -2.84
CA VAL A 100 -15.58 14.59 -4.29
C VAL A 100 -16.39 13.49 -4.99
N PRO A 101 -16.93 13.73 -6.20
CA PRO A 101 -17.55 12.67 -6.99
C PRO A 101 -16.55 11.57 -7.35
N CYS A 102 -16.95 10.29 -7.19
CA CYS A 102 -16.15 9.16 -7.66
C CYS A 102 -16.22 9.05 -9.19
N THR A 103 -15.42 9.88 -9.88
CA THR A 103 -15.47 10.02 -11.34
C THR A 103 -14.10 10.11 -12.00
N VAL A 104 -14.05 9.75 -13.28
CA VAL A 104 -12.86 9.93 -14.14
C VAL A 104 -12.41 11.39 -14.20
N ALA A 105 -13.36 12.33 -14.22
CA ALA A 105 -13.05 13.77 -14.18
C ALA A 105 -12.34 14.15 -12.87
N SER A 106 -12.78 13.61 -11.73
CA SER A 106 -12.12 13.84 -10.45
C SER A 106 -10.77 13.11 -10.33
N LEU A 107 -10.59 11.93 -10.93
CA LEU A 107 -9.25 11.34 -11.09
C LEU A 107 -8.32 12.24 -11.91
N ALA A 108 -8.80 12.83 -12.99
CA ALA A 108 -8.01 13.76 -13.81
C ALA A 108 -7.70 15.09 -13.09
N GLU A 109 -8.58 15.55 -12.19
CA GLU A 109 -8.40 16.77 -11.40
C GLU A 109 -7.42 16.59 -10.22
N PHE A 110 -7.56 15.50 -9.46
CA PHE A 110 -6.80 15.25 -8.23
C PHE A 110 -5.61 14.28 -8.42
N GLY A 111 -5.49 13.64 -9.59
CA GLY A 111 -4.55 12.55 -9.88
C GLY A 111 -4.97 11.22 -9.25
N HIS A 112 -5.37 11.26 -7.97
CA HIS A 112 -5.81 10.12 -7.19
C HIS A 112 -7.16 10.43 -6.52
N LEU A 113 -7.97 9.40 -6.31
CA LEU A 113 -9.12 9.43 -5.40
C LEU A 113 -8.80 8.60 -4.16
N TYR A 114 -9.02 9.15 -2.98
CA TYR A 114 -8.71 8.53 -1.70
C TYR A 114 -9.98 8.12 -0.94
N GLY A 115 -9.87 7.10 -0.10
CA GLY A 115 -10.97 6.64 0.76
C GLY A 115 -10.46 5.75 1.90
N ARG A 116 -11.38 5.02 2.53
CA ARG A 116 -11.05 4.00 3.53
C ARG A 116 -11.72 2.67 3.20
N VAL A 117 -11.00 1.55 3.32
CA VAL A 117 -11.56 0.19 3.13
C VAL A 117 -11.44 -0.62 4.41
N ARG A 118 -12.35 -1.59 4.59
CA ARG A 118 -12.25 -2.55 5.68
C ARG A 118 -11.64 -3.85 5.16
N LEU A 119 -10.44 -4.17 5.66
CA LEU A 119 -9.75 -5.42 5.34
C LEU A 119 -10.50 -6.64 5.90
N PRO A 120 -10.22 -7.86 5.42
CA PRO A 120 -10.79 -9.10 5.98
C PRO A 120 -10.53 -9.29 7.48
N THR A 121 -9.45 -8.69 8.01
CA THR A 121 -9.11 -8.65 9.44
C THR A 121 -10.06 -7.78 10.27
N GLY A 122 -10.97 -7.06 9.62
CA GLY A 122 -11.88 -6.08 10.24
C GLY A 122 -11.24 -4.71 10.48
N GLN A 123 -9.94 -4.54 10.27
CA GLN A 123 -9.27 -3.23 10.36
C GLN A 123 -9.75 -2.30 9.24
N LEU A 124 -9.94 -1.02 9.59
CA LEU A 124 -10.20 0.04 8.62
C LEU A 124 -8.85 0.66 8.26
N VAL A 125 -8.56 0.79 6.97
CA VAL A 125 -7.29 1.33 6.45
C VAL A 125 -7.55 2.38 5.37
N VAL A 126 -6.60 3.28 5.13
CA VAL A 126 -6.63 4.18 3.97
C VAL A 126 -6.46 3.40 2.67
N CYS A 127 -7.05 3.90 1.59
CA CYS A 127 -6.85 3.37 0.24
C CYS A 127 -6.86 4.51 -0.77
N GLY A 128 -6.40 4.23 -1.99
CA GLY A 128 -6.58 5.13 -3.12
C GLY A 128 -6.91 4.40 -4.42
N CYS A 129 -7.25 5.17 -5.43
CA CYS A 129 -7.30 4.73 -6.82
C CYS A 129 -6.69 5.79 -7.73
N VAL A 130 -5.97 5.34 -8.75
CA VAL A 130 -5.38 6.17 -9.82
C VAL A 130 -5.75 5.58 -11.18
N ALA A 131 -5.87 6.44 -12.20
CA ALA A 131 -5.99 6.02 -13.59
C ALA A 131 -4.69 6.27 -14.34
N VAL A 132 -4.10 5.22 -14.92
CA VAL A 132 -2.96 5.34 -15.83
C VAL A 132 -3.49 5.30 -17.26
N ARG A 133 -3.31 6.40 -17.99
CA ARG A 133 -3.88 6.59 -19.33
C ARG A 133 -2.92 6.08 -20.41
N GLY A 134 -3.37 5.10 -21.18
CA GLY A 134 -2.52 4.40 -22.15
C GLY A 134 -2.35 5.10 -23.51
N GLY A 135 -3.18 6.11 -23.80
CA GLY A 135 -3.15 6.85 -25.06
C GLY A 135 -3.53 5.99 -26.27
N ASP A 136 -3.02 6.35 -27.46
CA ASP A 136 -3.34 5.63 -28.70
C ASP A 136 -2.57 4.29 -28.84
N GLU A 137 -1.54 4.07 -28.02
CA GLU A 137 -0.60 2.93 -28.14
C GLU A 137 -0.81 1.84 -27.07
N SER A 138 -1.57 2.11 -26.00
CA SER A 138 -1.82 1.14 -24.93
C SER A 138 -3.18 1.34 -24.24
N SER A 139 -3.61 0.32 -23.48
CA SER A 139 -4.87 0.33 -22.72
C SER A 139 -4.83 1.30 -21.54
N ASP A 140 -5.99 1.82 -21.15
CA ASP A 140 -6.16 2.46 -19.83
C ASP A 140 -6.14 1.42 -18.70
N TRP A 141 -5.57 1.82 -17.57
CA TRP A 141 -5.54 1.06 -16.32
C TRP A 141 -6.21 1.82 -15.16
N LEU A 142 -6.81 1.08 -14.24
CA LEU A 142 -7.25 1.57 -12.94
C LEU A 142 -6.61 0.74 -11.83
N ASP A 143 -5.83 1.40 -10.99
CA ASP A 143 -5.11 0.76 -9.91
C ASP A 143 -5.81 1.12 -8.60
N LEU A 144 -6.56 0.17 -8.02
CA LEU A 144 -7.15 0.30 -6.69
C LEU A 144 -6.15 -0.28 -5.69
N TYR A 145 -5.67 0.55 -4.75
CA TYR A 145 -4.57 0.17 -3.88
C TYR A 145 -4.80 0.47 -2.40
N VAL A 146 -4.11 -0.31 -1.56
CA VAL A 146 -3.85 -0.01 -0.15
C VAL A 146 -2.33 0.17 -0.01
N PRO A 147 -1.84 1.29 0.56
CA PRO A 147 -0.40 1.46 0.75
C PRO A 147 0.17 0.47 1.77
N VAL A 148 1.44 0.09 1.60
CA VAL A 148 2.09 -0.92 2.45
C VAL A 148 2.18 -0.45 3.90
N GLY A 149 2.57 0.80 4.17
CA GLY A 149 2.61 1.32 5.54
C GLY A 149 1.28 1.23 6.30
N ALA A 150 0.14 1.40 5.60
CA ALA A 150 -1.19 1.20 6.19
C ALA A 150 -1.51 -0.28 6.48
N LEU A 151 -1.04 -1.21 5.64
CA LEU A 151 -1.16 -2.66 5.88
C LEU A 151 -0.32 -3.11 7.09
N ASP A 152 0.89 -2.56 7.23
CA ASP A 152 1.81 -2.83 8.34
C ASP A 152 1.24 -2.30 9.67
N HIS A 153 0.74 -1.06 9.69
CA HIS A 153 0.04 -0.49 10.85
C HIS A 153 -1.25 -1.26 11.21
N ALA A 154 -1.93 -1.84 10.21
CA ALA A 154 -3.07 -2.74 10.43
C ALA A 154 -2.67 -4.15 10.92
N GLY A 155 -1.37 -4.47 10.95
CA GLY A 155 -0.85 -5.77 11.38
C GLY A 155 -1.18 -6.90 10.40
N VAL A 156 -1.25 -6.59 9.10
CA VAL A 156 -1.43 -7.60 8.05
C VAL A 156 -0.19 -8.50 8.02
N ALA A 157 -0.40 -9.81 8.05
CA ALA A 157 0.70 -10.75 7.87
C ALA A 157 1.06 -10.84 6.38
N TYR A 158 2.33 -10.57 6.07
CA TYR A 158 2.91 -10.70 4.73
C TYR A 158 4.18 -11.54 4.78
N TRP A 159 4.59 -12.02 3.61
CA TRP A 159 5.89 -12.67 3.41
C TRP A 159 6.93 -11.60 3.08
N ASP A 160 7.89 -11.39 3.98
CA ASP A 160 9.08 -10.52 3.77
C ASP A 160 10.22 -11.30 3.09
N GLY A 161 9.87 -12.12 2.09
CA GLY A 161 10.83 -12.78 1.23
C GLY A 161 11.16 -11.87 0.06
N ARG A 162 12.45 -11.63 -0.20
CA ARG A 162 12.87 -10.75 -1.29
C ARG A 162 12.27 -11.19 -2.63
N PRO A 163 11.84 -10.24 -3.50
CA PRO A 163 12.05 -8.80 -3.35
C PRO A 163 10.87 -7.97 -2.79
N PHE A 164 9.67 -8.53 -2.58
CA PHE A 164 8.43 -7.74 -2.52
C PHE A 164 7.47 -8.15 -1.39
N PHE A 165 6.68 -7.19 -0.90
CA PHE A 165 5.54 -7.47 -0.01
C PHE A 165 4.57 -8.42 -0.70
N ARG A 166 4.06 -9.44 0.02
CA ARG A 166 2.98 -10.30 -0.47
C ARG A 166 2.14 -10.86 0.66
N SER A 167 0.82 -10.80 0.53
CA SER A 167 -0.10 -11.39 1.50
C SER A 167 -1.26 -12.09 0.79
N ALA A 168 -1.33 -13.42 0.92
CA ALA A 168 -2.40 -14.23 0.34
C ALA A 168 -3.81 -13.79 0.83
N ALA A 169 -3.92 -13.27 2.05
CA ALA A 169 -5.17 -12.73 2.57
C ALA A 169 -5.59 -11.43 1.88
N THR A 170 -4.62 -10.60 1.48
CA THR A 170 -4.87 -9.39 0.68
C THR A 170 -5.10 -9.77 -0.79
N ASP A 171 -4.39 -10.77 -1.32
CA ASP A 171 -4.60 -11.30 -2.68
C ASP A 171 -6.03 -11.79 -2.87
N ASP A 172 -6.52 -12.66 -1.98
CA ASP A 172 -7.85 -13.23 -2.06
C ASP A 172 -8.96 -12.18 -1.86
N TRP A 173 -8.68 -11.14 -1.06
CA TRP A 173 -9.58 -9.99 -0.90
C TRP A 173 -9.66 -9.15 -2.18
N LEU A 174 -8.52 -8.77 -2.76
CA LEU A 174 -8.48 -8.03 -4.02
C LEU A 174 -9.06 -8.85 -5.18
N ALA A 175 -8.86 -10.17 -5.18
CA ALA A 175 -9.48 -11.08 -6.14
C ALA A 175 -11.02 -11.10 -6.01
N ALA A 176 -11.54 -11.10 -4.78
CA ALA A 176 -12.98 -11.01 -4.52
C ALA A 176 -13.56 -9.65 -4.95
N VAL A 177 -12.83 -8.54 -4.70
CA VAL A 177 -13.20 -7.20 -5.17
C VAL A 177 -13.27 -7.15 -6.69
N GLY A 178 -12.24 -7.62 -7.40
CA GLY A 178 -12.22 -7.65 -8.86
C GLY A 178 -13.30 -8.57 -9.44
N ALA A 179 -13.62 -9.69 -8.77
CA ALA A 179 -14.70 -10.59 -9.17
C ALA A 179 -16.11 -10.01 -8.96
N GLU A 180 -16.32 -9.13 -7.97
CA GLU A 180 -17.54 -8.34 -7.83
C GLU A 180 -17.60 -7.21 -8.86
N ALA A 181 -16.51 -6.47 -9.04
CA ALA A 181 -16.45 -5.40 -10.04
C ALA A 181 -16.75 -5.93 -11.46
N PHE A 182 -16.21 -7.10 -11.83
CA PHE A 182 -16.45 -7.73 -13.13
C PHE A 182 -17.93 -8.09 -13.39
N ARG A 183 -18.74 -8.34 -12.35
CA ARG A 183 -20.19 -8.56 -12.50
C ARG A 183 -20.94 -7.30 -12.96
N SER A 184 -20.36 -6.13 -12.73
CA SER A 184 -20.96 -4.83 -13.04
C SER A 184 -20.31 -4.14 -14.26
N ALA A 185 -19.00 -4.34 -14.49
CA ALA A 185 -18.27 -3.75 -15.60
C ALA A 185 -17.15 -4.68 -16.12
N SER A 186 -17.19 -5.01 -17.41
CA SER A 186 -16.19 -5.89 -18.04
C SER A 186 -14.86 -5.16 -18.34
N PHE A 187 -13.78 -5.64 -17.73
CA PHE A 187 -12.41 -5.25 -18.03
C PHE A 187 -11.69 -6.31 -18.90
N SER A 188 -10.43 -6.06 -19.26
CA SER A 188 -9.64 -6.89 -20.19
C SER A 188 -8.67 -7.83 -19.45
N LEU A 189 -8.07 -7.35 -18.36
CA LEU A 189 -7.24 -8.13 -17.42
C LEU A 189 -7.30 -7.44 -16.04
N GLY A 190 -7.13 -8.21 -14.97
CA GLY A 190 -6.71 -7.68 -13.67
C GLY A 190 -5.45 -8.39 -13.19
N VAL A 191 -4.58 -7.67 -12.50
CA VAL A 191 -3.40 -8.20 -11.80
C VAL A 191 -3.38 -7.73 -10.35
N ILE A 192 -2.80 -8.55 -9.47
CA ILE A 192 -2.84 -8.34 -8.02
C ILE A 192 -1.45 -8.53 -7.45
N GLY A 193 -0.94 -7.53 -6.74
CA GLY A 193 0.36 -7.63 -6.07
C GLY A 193 0.91 -6.28 -5.63
N PHE A 194 2.20 -6.26 -5.31
CA PHE A 194 2.96 -5.05 -5.05
C PHE A 194 3.35 -4.39 -6.39
N GLU A 195 2.92 -3.14 -6.62
CA GLU A 195 3.23 -2.33 -7.82
C GLU A 195 3.16 -3.16 -9.13
N ALA A 196 2.01 -3.81 -9.34
CA ALA A 196 1.80 -4.84 -10.36
C ALA A 196 1.29 -4.28 -11.71
N SER A 197 0.82 -3.03 -11.76
CA SER A 197 0.37 -2.37 -13.00
C SER A 197 1.48 -2.35 -14.06
N GLY A 198 1.10 -2.61 -15.31
CA GLY A 198 2.05 -2.67 -16.43
C GLY A 198 3.03 -3.86 -16.45
N CYS A 199 3.06 -4.73 -15.44
CA CYS A 199 3.91 -5.95 -15.47
C CYS A 199 3.52 -6.94 -16.58
N THR A 200 2.31 -6.86 -17.12
CA THR A 200 1.83 -7.63 -18.28
C THR A 200 0.64 -6.91 -18.93
N SER A 201 0.05 -7.51 -19.97
CA SER A 201 -1.19 -7.06 -20.60
C SER A 201 -2.07 -8.25 -21.04
N ALA A 202 -3.37 -8.01 -21.23
CA ALA A 202 -4.32 -8.97 -21.77
C ALA A 202 -3.88 -9.54 -23.13
N SER A 203 -3.26 -8.69 -23.96
CA SER A 203 -2.68 -9.08 -25.25
C SER A 203 -1.48 -10.01 -25.09
N THR A 204 -0.59 -9.74 -24.14
CA THR A 204 0.58 -10.59 -23.82
C THR A 204 0.14 -11.94 -23.26
N MET A 205 -0.88 -11.96 -22.40
CA MET A 205 -1.44 -13.16 -21.77
C MET A 205 -2.17 -14.09 -22.77
N ALA A 206 -2.64 -13.56 -23.91
CA ALA A 206 -3.33 -14.31 -24.97
C ALA A 206 -4.46 -15.24 -24.45
N GLY A 207 -5.19 -14.82 -23.40
CA GLY A 207 -6.26 -15.60 -22.77
C GLY A 207 -5.81 -16.81 -21.94
N ARG A 208 -4.52 -16.94 -21.63
CA ARG A 208 -3.95 -18.03 -20.81
C ARG A 208 -3.30 -17.48 -19.54
N LEU A 209 -3.49 -18.20 -18.43
CA LEU A 209 -2.74 -17.93 -17.20
C LEU A 209 -1.36 -18.59 -17.32
N PRO A 210 -0.27 -17.94 -16.86
CA PRO A 210 1.04 -18.57 -16.75
C PRO A 210 1.04 -19.72 -15.73
N GLU A 211 1.94 -20.70 -15.89
CA GLU A 211 2.10 -21.81 -14.94
C GLU A 211 2.76 -21.35 -13.63
N GLU A 212 3.83 -20.56 -13.75
CA GLU A 212 4.53 -19.83 -12.67
C GLU A 212 4.02 -18.39 -12.61
N ARG A 213 3.65 -17.90 -11.42
CA ARG A 213 2.97 -16.62 -11.21
C ARG A 213 3.48 -15.95 -9.93
N ASP A 214 4.29 -14.91 -10.07
CA ASP A 214 4.78 -14.10 -8.95
C ASP A 214 3.69 -13.15 -8.40
N ILE A 215 2.68 -12.85 -9.22
CA ILE A 215 1.51 -11.99 -8.93
C ILE A 215 0.20 -12.75 -9.15
N GLY A 216 -0.89 -12.27 -8.54
CA GLY A 216 -2.24 -12.77 -8.81
C GLY A 216 -2.79 -12.24 -10.13
N TYR A 217 -3.67 -13.01 -10.78
CA TYR A 217 -4.28 -12.66 -12.06
C TYR A 217 -5.79 -12.88 -12.05
N LEU A 218 -6.54 -11.92 -12.60
CA LEU A 218 -7.96 -12.01 -12.88
C LEU A 218 -8.15 -11.97 -14.41
N LEU A 219 -8.43 -13.12 -15.01
CA LEU A 219 -8.45 -13.28 -16.46
C LEU A 219 -9.88 -13.56 -16.98
N PRO A 220 -10.52 -12.59 -17.64
CA PRO A 220 -11.81 -12.78 -18.31
C PRO A 220 -11.74 -13.83 -19.43
N ARG A 221 -12.76 -14.68 -19.51
CA ARG A 221 -13.03 -15.58 -20.65
C ARG A 221 -14.52 -15.58 -20.95
N GLY A 222 -14.94 -14.66 -21.82
CA GLY A 222 -16.35 -14.33 -21.98
C GLY A 222 -16.88 -13.70 -20.69
N GLU A 223 -18.03 -14.18 -20.20
CA GLU A 223 -18.68 -13.70 -18.98
C GLU A 223 -18.10 -14.31 -17.68
N VAL A 224 -17.10 -15.21 -17.78
CA VAL A 224 -16.48 -15.86 -16.63
C VAL A 224 -15.12 -15.24 -16.32
N LEU A 225 -14.91 -14.81 -15.07
CA LEU A 225 -13.62 -14.36 -14.58
C LEU A 225 -12.86 -15.54 -13.93
N HIS A 226 -11.63 -15.81 -14.39
CA HIS A 226 -10.76 -16.81 -13.79
C HIS A 226 -9.71 -16.15 -12.89
N TYR A 227 -9.73 -16.46 -11.60
CA TYR A 227 -8.64 -16.10 -10.67
C TYR A 227 -7.52 -17.15 -10.75
N GLY A 228 -6.29 -16.68 -10.97
CA GLY A 228 -5.07 -17.45 -10.81
C GLY A 228 -4.19 -16.80 -9.74
N ALA A 229 -4.24 -17.31 -8.52
CA ALA A 229 -3.39 -16.85 -7.42
C ALA A 229 -1.90 -17.00 -7.75
N ALA A 230 -1.07 -16.13 -7.18
CA ALA A 230 0.40 -16.26 -7.23
C ALA A 230 0.84 -17.60 -6.60
N ASN A 231 1.84 -18.27 -7.16
CA ASN A 231 2.26 -19.63 -6.76
C ASN A 231 3.76 -19.91 -6.75
N THR A 232 4.60 -18.93 -7.07
CA THR A 232 6.06 -18.95 -6.90
C THR A 232 6.48 -18.29 -5.58
#